data_AF-A0A7J8SM07-F1
#
_entry.id   AF-A0A7J8SM07-F1
#
_cell.length_a   1.000
_cell.length_b   1.000
_cell.length_c   1.000
_cell.angle_alpha   90.00
_cell.angle_beta   90.00
_cell.angle_gamma   90.00
#
_symmetry.space_group_name_H-M   'P 1'
#
loop_
_entity.id
_entity.type
_entity.pdbx_description
1 polymer ?
#
loop_
_entity_poly.entity_id
_entity_poly.type
_entity_poly.pdbx_seq_one_letter_code
_entity_poly.pdbx_strand_id
1 'polypeptide(L)'
;MPFYDYIYDTMDKSSDTLYENSLKRKEETPNVVHLTHLTTPESIYHLRFGFASLASKPYSSAWYLWLLWPVTLWSMVLTRIYRRTFVVERNRFHQLRLQTWAIPKYGIQYRLKWQKESVNNMIEEAVLEAEEKGASVR
;
A
#
# COMPACT_ATOMS: atom_id res chain seq x y z
N MET A 1 5.47 -4.60 -20.81
CA MET A 1 5.70 -3.14 -20.63
C MET A 1 4.37 -2.37 -20.53
N PRO A 2 4.35 -1.17 -19.94
CA PRO A 2 3.15 -0.34 -19.89
C PRO A 2 2.74 0.20 -21.26
N PHE A 3 1.44 0.28 -21.51
CA PHE A 3 0.87 0.74 -22.79
C PHE A 3 1.25 2.20 -23.13
N TYR A 4 1.44 3.05 -22.13
CA TYR A 4 1.80 4.46 -22.34
C TYR A 4 3.20 4.62 -22.94
N ASP A 5 4.16 3.75 -22.62
CA ASP A 5 5.52 3.83 -23.19
C ASP A 5 5.52 3.57 -24.70
N TYR A 6 4.59 2.74 -25.18
CA TYR A 6 4.36 2.49 -26.60
C TYR A 6 3.77 3.73 -27.31
N ILE A 7 2.82 4.42 -26.69
CA ILE A 7 2.20 5.62 -27.26
C ILE A 7 3.22 6.75 -27.43
N TYR A 8 4.13 6.91 -26.46
CA TYR A 8 5.10 8.00 -26.44
C TYR A 8 6.46 7.65 -27.05
N ASP A 9 6.61 6.47 -27.66
CA ASP A 9 7.88 5.97 -28.22
C ASP A 9 9.05 5.99 -27.22
N THR A 10 8.75 5.81 -25.94
CA THR A 10 9.75 5.72 -24.84
C THR A 10 10.07 4.28 -24.48
N MET A 11 9.84 3.34 -25.40
CA MET A 11 10.03 1.91 -25.16
C MET A 11 11.52 1.54 -25.05
N ASP A 12 11.96 1.21 -23.84
CA ASP A 12 13.28 0.61 -23.64
C ASP A 12 13.22 -0.90 -23.91
N LYS A 13 14.06 -1.36 -24.86
CA LYS A 13 14.22 -2.77 -25.25
C LYS A 13 14.62 -3.67 -24.08
N SER A 14 15.22 -3.11 -23.03
CA SER A 14 15.65 -3.88 -21.86
C SER A 14 14.53 -4.21 -20.86
N SER A 15 13.37 -3.55 -20.93
CA SER A 15 12.38 -3.60 -19.84
C SER A 15 11.82 -5.00 -19.56
N ASP A 16 11.65 -5.84 -20.59
CA ASP A 16 11.18 -7.22 -20.40
C ASP A 16 12.21 -8.06 -19.64
N THR A 17 13.50 -7.91 -19.98
CA THR A 17 14.58 -8.58 -19.24
C THR A 17 14.69 -8.07 -17.80
N LEU A 18 14.45 -6.78 -17.58
CA LEU A 18 14.42 -6.14 -16.27
C LEU A 18 13.28 -6.70 -15.41
N TYR A 19 12.08 -6.86 -16.00
CA TYR A 19 10.93 -7.47 -15.36
C TYR A 19 11.18 -8.94 -14.98
N GLU A 20 11.67 -9.75 -15.91
CA GLU A 20 12.00 -11.17 -15.67
C GLU A 20 13.06 -11.35 -14.57
N ASN A 21 14.07 -10.49 -14.55
CA ASN A 21 15.07 -10.49 -13.49
C ASN A 21 14.49 -10.07 -12.13
N SER A 22 13.54 -9.13 -12.12
CA SER A 22 12.84 -8.73 -10.90
C SER A 22 11.99 -9.86 -10.31
N LEU A 23 11.34 -10.68 -11.16
CA LEU A 23 10.54 -11.83 -10.70
C LEU A 23 11.40 -12.92 -10.03
N LYS A 24 12.64 -13.09 -10.47
CA LYS A 24 13.60 -14.07 -9.91
C LYS A 24 14.23 -13.62 -8.59
N ARG A 25 14.06 -12.36 -8.22
CA ARG A 25 14.65 -11.79 -7.01
C ARG A 25 13.96 -12.37 -5.78
N LYS A 26 14.76 -12.93 -4.86
CA LYS A 26 14.25 -13.36 -3.54
C LYS A 26 13.68 -12.16 -2.78
N GLU A 27 12.62 -12.39 -2.03
CA GLU A 27 12.03 -11.36 -1.18
C GLU A 27 13.08 -10.85 -0.19
N GLU A 28 13.35 -9.55 -0.23
CA GLU A 28 14.30 -8.91 0.67
C GLU A 28 13.64 -8.63 2.02
N THR A 29 14.29 -9.04 3.11
CA THR A 29 13.84 -8.71 4.47
C THR A 29 14.01 -7.20 4.73
N PRO A 30 12.98 -6.52 5.27
CA PRO A 30 13.08 -5.11 5.65
C PRO A 30 13.90 -4.93 6.92
N ASN A 31 14.54 -3.76 7.08
CA ASN A 31 15.13 -3.35 8.37
C ASN A 31 14.11 -2.62 9.23
N VAL A 32 13.21 -1.87 8.58
CA VAL A 32 12.15 -1.09 9.24
C VAL A 32 10.83 -1.32 8.50
N VAL A 33 9.78 -1.59 9.26
CA VAL A 33 8.40 -1.66 8.77
C VAL A 33 7.63 -0.48 9.35
N HIS A 34 7.03 0.33 8.49
CA HIS A 34 6.10 1.37 8.89
C HIS A 34 4.67 0.87 8.73
N LEU A 35 3.89 0.83 9.82
CA LEU A 35 2.49 0.47 9.75
C LEU A 35 1.63 1.70 9.45
N THR A 36 0.79 1.59 8.42
CA THR A 36 -0.13 2.66 8.01
C THR A 36 -1.57 2.16 7.90
N HIS A 37 -2.53 3.08 7.87
CA HIS A 37 -3.95 2.79 7.73
C HIS A 37 -4.65 3.88 6.91
N LEU A 38 -5.85 3.59 6.44
CA LEU A 38 -6.63 4.53 5.63
C LEU A 38 -7.35 5.51 6.57
N THR A 39 -7.19 6.82 6.37
CA THR A 39 -7.76 7.83 7.27
C THR A 39 -9.20 8.17 6.89
N THR A 40 -9.42 8.52 5.63
CA THR A 40 -10.72 8.86 5.02
C THR A 40 -11.05 7.89 3.87
N PRO A 41 -12.31 7.80 3.41
CA PRO A 41 -12.67 6.96 2.27
C PRO A 41 -11.82 7.24 1.03
N GLU A 42 -11.49 8.51 0.78
CA GLU A 42 -10.68 8.96 -0.36
C GLU A 42 -9.18 8.71 -0.20
N SER A 43 -8.69 8.47 1.03
CA SER A 43 -7.26 8.27 1.28
C SER A 43 -6.68 7.06 0.54
N ILE A 44 -7.52 6.11 0.11
CA ILE A 44 -7.12 4.98 -0.73
C ILE A 44 -6.48 5.40 -2.05
N TYR A 45 -6.89 6.55 -2.59
CA TYR A 45 -6.36 7.06 -3.86
C TYR A 45 -4.94 7.59 -3.75
N HIS A 46 -4.47 7.86 -2.54
CA HIS A 46 -3.09 8.28 -2.26
C HIS A 46 -2.16 7.10 -1.97
N LEU A 47 -2.66 5.85 -2.03
CA LEU A 47 -1.80 4.68 -2.02
C LEU A 47 -1.06 4.59 -3.37
N ARG A 48 0.24 4.33 -3.33
CA ARG A 48 1.09 4.27 -4.55
C ARG A 48 0.63 3.23 -5.58
N PHE A 49 -0.08 2.19 -5.16
CA PHE A 49 -0.60 1.18 -6.09
C PHE A 49 -1.76 1.70 -6.94
N GLY A 50 -2.47 2.73 -6.49
CA GLY A 50 -3.65 3.26 -7.16
C GLY A 50 -3.28 4.31 -8.20
N PHE A 51 -3.26 5.57 -7.76
CA PHE A 51 -2.99 6.70 -8.64
C PHE A 51 -1.65 7.34 -8.28
N ALA A 52 -0.60 7.01 -9.02
CA ALA A 52 0.75 7.54 -8.78
C ALA A 52 0.78 9.08 -8.73
N SER A 53 -0.01 9.76 -9.56
CA SER A 53 -0.12 11.22 -9.55
C SER A 53 -0.81 11.80 -8.30
N LEU A 54 -1.67 11.05 -7.62
CA LEU A 54 -2.29 11.47 -6.36
C LEU A 54 -1.39 11.14 -5.19
N ALA A 55 -0.76 9.95 -5.21
CA ALA A 55 0.21 9.53 -4.20
C ALA A 55 1.45 10.43 -4.14
N SER A 56 1.80 11.12 -5.23
CA SER A 56 2.91 12.09 -5.24
C SER A 56 2.55 13.45 -4.63
N LYS A 57 1.27 13.71 -4.35
CA LYS A 57 0.78 14.96 -3.78
C LYS A 57 0.26 14.73 -2.36
N PRO A 58 0.39 15.73 -1.46
CA PRO A 58 -0.23 15.65 -0.15
C PRO A 58 -1.75 15.51 -0.30
N TYR A 59 -2.37 14.88 0.69
CA TYR A 59 -3.82 14.68 0.70
C TYR A 59 -4.54 16.03 0.61
N SER A 60 -5.40 16.17 -0.40
CA SER A 60 -6.20 17.36 -0.65
C SER A 60 -7.60 16.95 -1.11
N SER A 61 -8.64 17.60 -0.58
CA SER A 61 -10.00 17.38 -1.07
C SER A 61 -10.13 17.92 -2.49
N ALA A 62 -10.31 17.04 -3.46
CA ALA A 62 -10.47 17.41 -4.85
C ALA A 62 -11.87 17.02 -5.35
N TRP A 63 -12.55 17.96 -6.01
CA TRP A 63 -13.94 17.79 -6.45
C TRP A 63 -14.15 16.56 -7.34
N TYR A 64 -13.16 16.20 -8.17
CA TYR A 64 -13.27 15.06 -9.08
C TYR A 64 -13.18 13.71 -8.37
N LEU A 65 -12.65 13.64 -7.13
CA LEU A 65 -12.65 12.39 -6.36
C LEU A 65 -14.08 11.95 -6.02
N TRP A 66 -15.02 12.90 -5.96
CA TRP A 66 -16.44 12.58 -5.83
C TRP A 66 -16.95 11.71 -6.98
N LEU A 67 -16.44 11.87 -8.20
CA LEU A 67 -16.82 11.02 -9.34
C LEU A 67 -16.41 9.55 -9.14
N LEU A 68 -15.36 9.31 -8.34
CA LEU A 68 -14.85 7.98 -8.02
C LEU A 68 -15.60 7.33 -6.84
N TRP A 69 -16.69 7.90 -6.36
CA TRP A 69 -17.48 7.36 -5.25
C TRP A 69 -17.85 5.86 -5.38
N PRO A 70 -18.14 5.28 -6.58
CA PRO A 70 -18.44 3.86 -6.66
C PRO A 70 -17.22 3.01 -6.31
N VAL A 71 -16.03 3.43 -6.77
CA VAL A 71 -14.75 2.78 -6.46
C VAL A 71 -14.44 2.89 -4.97
N THR A 72 -14.68 4.07 -4.38
CA THR A 72 -14.53 4.28 -2.93
C THR A 72 -15.41 3.30 -2.15
N LEU A 73 -16.70 3.19 -2.49
CA LEU A 73 -17.62 2.26 -1.83
C LEU A 73 -17.19 0.81 -1.96
N TRP A 74 -16.80 0.38 -3.17
CA TRP A 74 -16.28 -0.97 -3.41
C TRP A 74 -15.08 -1.26 -2.53
N SER A 75 -14.15 -0.31 -2.42
CA SER A 75 -12.97 -0.47 -1.57
C SER A 75 -13.33 -0.58 -0.08
N MET A 76 -14.34 0.15 0.40
CA MET A 76 -14.83 0.02 1.78
C MET A 76 -15.42 -1.37 2.05
N VAL A 77 -16.08 -1.98 1.07
CA VAL A 77 -16.55 -3.36 1.18
C VAL A 77 -15.36 -4.33 1.20
N LEU A 78 -14.38 -4.15 0.30
CA LEU A 78 -13.20 -5.01 0.22
C LEU A 78 -12.40 -4.99 1.53
N THR A 79 -12.04 -3.80 2.04
CA THR A 79 -11.30 -3.63 3.30
C THR A 79 -11.99 -4.25 4.53
N ARG A 80 -13.32 -4.45 4.51
CA ARG A 80 -14.00 -5.23 5.56
C ARG A 80 -13.68 -6.73 5.50
N ILE A 81 -13.52 -7.28 4.30
CA ILE A 81 -13.25 -8.69 4.05
C ILE A 81 -11.76 -9.01 4.27
N TYR A 82 -10.87 -8.10 3.89
CA TYR A 82 -9.43 -8.28 4.13
C TYR A 82 -9.10 -8.28 5.64
N ARG A 83 -8.37 -9.32 6.06
CA ARG A 83 -7.94 -9.57 7.45
C ARG A 83 -6.43 -9.59 7.63
N ARG A 84 -5.65 -9.31 6.59
CA ARG A 84 -4.20 -9.30 6.62
C ARG A 84 -3.67 -7.95 6.17
N THR A 85 -2.54 -7.56 6.73
CA THR A 85 -1.76 -6.44 6.23
C THR A 85 -1.15 -6.78 4.88
N PHE A 86 -0.85 -5.76 4.09
CA PHE A 86 -0.18 -5.94 2.81
C PHE A 86 0.87 -4.84 2.61
N VAL A 87 1.92 -5.17 1.86
CA VAL A 87 3.02 -4.24 1.58
C VAL A 87 2.56 -3.25 0.51
N VAL A 88 2.46 -1.97 0.87
CA VAL A 88 2.10 -0.88 -0.05
C VAL A 88 3.32 -0.36 -0.78
N GLU A 89 4.44 -0.27 -0.06
CA GLU A 89 5.63 0.40 -0.55
C GLU A 89 6.89 -0.28 -0.05
N ARG A 90 7.89 -0.36 -0.94
CA ARG A 90 9.22 -0.89 -0.63
C ARG A 90 10.23 0.18 -1.03
N ASN A 91 10.93 0.76 -0.05
CA ASN A 91 11.96 1.78 -0.28
C ASN A 91 13.32 1.28 0.17
N ARG A 92 14.35 1.66 -0.59
CA ARG A 92 15.75 1.38 -0.24
C ARG A 92 16.52 2.68 -0.21
N PHE A 93 17.05 3.02 0.97
CA PHE A 93 17.97 4.13 1.17
C PHE A 93 19.33 3.56 1.53
N HIS A 94 20.20 3.41 0.53
CA HIS A 94 21.53 2.83 0.69
C HIS A 94 21.47 1.39 1.27
N GLN A 95 21.83 1.25 2.55
CA GLN A 95 21.78 -0.01 3.32
C GLN A 95 20.46 -0.20 4.09
N LEU A 96 19.68 0.87 4.28
CA LEU A 96 18.42 0.84 5.00
C LEU A 96 17.26 0.46 4.07
N ARG A 97 16.59 -0.65 4.36
CA ARG A 97 15.39 -1.10 3.66
C ARG A 97 14.16 -0.80 4.50
N LEU A 98 13.30 0.07 4.00
CA LEU A 98 12.00 0.33 4.62
C LEU A 98 10.88 -0.31 3.82
N GLN A 99 9.89 -0.83 4.52
CA GLN A 99 8.62 -1.21 3.93
C GLN A 99 7.49 -0.48 4.63
N THR A 100 6.48 -0.09 3.87
CA THR A 100 5.24 0.44 4.43
C THR A 100 4.17 -0.61 4.27
N TRP A 101 3.60 -1.09 5.38
CA TRP A 101 2.52 -2.07 5.37
C TRP A 101 1.21 -1.37 5.71
N ALA A 102 0.20 -1.53 4.85
CA ALA A 102 -1.13 -1.00 5.15
C ALA A 102 -1.98 -2.06 5.82
N ILE A 103 -2.60 -1.63 6.91
CA ILE A 103 -3.75 -2.31 7.49
C ILE A 103 -4.96 -1.88 6.65
N PRO A 104 -5.70 -2.83 6.04
CA PRO A 104 -6.86 -2.53 5.20
C PRO A 104 -8.06 -2.13 6.07
N LYS A 105 -7.92 -1.04 6.83
CA LYS A 105 -8.96 -0.48 7.67
C LYS A 105 -8.97 1.04 7.58
N TYR A 106 -10.18 1.58 7.48
CA TYR A 106 -10.46 3.00 7.51
C TYR A 106 -10.51 3.52 8.94
N GLY A 107 -10.17 4.80 9.17
CA GLY A 107 -10.17 5.42 10.49
C GLY A 107 -11.52 5.34 11.21
N ILE A 108 -12.63 5.25 10.46
CA ILE A 108 -13.96 4.98 11.02
C ILE A 108 -14.00 3.61 11.73
N GLN A 109 -13.35 2.58 11.18
CA GLN A 109 -13.33 1.23 11.76
C GLN A 109 -12.53 1.18 13.07
N TYR A 110 -11.49 2.00 13.22
CA TYR A 110 -10.75 2.14 14.48
C TYR A 110 -11.62 2.72 15.60
N ARG A 111 -12.59 3.58 15.25
CA ARG A 111 -13.52 4.19 16.22
C ARG A 111 -14.68 3.28 16.62
N LEU A 112 -14.98 2.25 15.83
CA LEU A 112 -16.09 1.35 16.07
C LEU A 112 -15.70 0.29 17.12
N LYS A 113 -16.37 0.29 18.28
CA LYS A 113 -16.07 -0.63 19.40
C LYS A 113 -16.03 -2.11 18.99
N TRP A 114 -16.99 -2.56 18.19
CA TRP A 114 -17.09 -3.96 17.72
C TRP A 114 -15.98 -4.36 16.75
N GLN A 115 -15.29 -3.41 16.12
CA GLN A 115 -14.17 -3.68 15.21
C GLN A 115 -12.81 -3.57 15.91
N LYS A 116 -12.76 -2.96 17.11
CA LYS A 116 -11.52 -2.67 17.84
C LYS A 116 -10.65 -3.91 18.06
N GLU A 117 -11.25 -5.01 18.49
CA GLU A 117 -10.54 -6.27 18.72
C GLU A 117 -9.96 -6.83 17.42
N SER A 118 -10.76 -6.88 16.35
CA SER A 118 -10.29 -7.32 15.03
C SER A 118 -9.13 -6.47 14.51
N VAL A 119 -9.18 -5.15 14.72
CA VAL A 119 -8.12 -4.22 14.31
C VAL A 119 -6.85 -4.44 15.12
N ASN A 120 -6.97 -4.59 16.44
CA ASN A 120 -5.84 -4.86 17.32
C ASN A 120 -5.14 -6.18 16.95
N ASN A 121 -5.91 -7.24 16.69
CA ASN A 121 -5.34 -8.52 16.28
C ASN A 121 -4.55 -8.39 14.97
N MET A 122 -5.02 -7.62 13.99
CA MET A 122 -4.25 -7.38 12.75
C MET A 122 -2.97 -6.58 12.99
N ILE A 123 -2.99 -5.61 13.92
CA ILE A 123 -1.78 -4.85 14.28
C ILE A 123 -0.77 -5.79 14.94
N GLU A 124 -1.21 -6.60 15.90
CA GLU A 124 -0.38 -7.56 16.60
C GLU A 124 0.25 -8.59 15.65
N GLU A 125 -0.56 -9.18 14.76
CA GLU A 125 -0.07 -10.10 13.73
C GLU A 125 0.97 -9.44 12.81
N ALA A 126 0.75 -8.17 12.42
CA ALA A 126 1.70 -7.44 11.59
C ALA A 126 3.01 -7.12 12.34
N VAL A 127 2.94 -6.84 13.64
CA VAL A 127 4.13 -6.62 14.46
C VAL A 127 4.93 -7.92 14.58
N LEU A 128 4.26 -9.03 14.91
CA LEU A 128 4.90 -10.35 15.00
C LEU A 128 5.55 -10.78 13.68
N GLU A 129 4.87 -10.56 12.55
CA GLU A 129 5.42 -10.86 11.22
C GLU A 129 6.66 -10.00 10.90
N ALA A 130 6.68 -8.74 11.32
CA ALA A 130 7.84 -7.86 11.14
C ALA A 130 9.02 -8.30 12.03
N GLU A 131 8.74 -8.66 13.29
CA GLU A 131 9.76 -9.15 14.23
C GLU A 131 10.36 -10.49 13.78
N GLU A 132 9.55 -11.41 13.26
CA GLU A 132 10.01 -12.68 12.67
C GLU A 132 10.96 -12.43 11.49
N LYS A 133 10.71 -11.38 10.70
CA LYS A 133 11.58 -10.93 9.60
C LYS A 133 12.82 -10.15 10.08
N GLY A 134 13.00 -9.95 11.38
CA GLY A 134 14.10 -9.20 11.98
C GLY A 134 14.00 -7.68 11.76
N ALA A 135 12.80 -7.17 11.49
CA ALA A 135 12.55 -5.77 11.19
C ALA A 135 12.02 -5.03 12.42
N SER A 136 12.45 -3.77 12.59
CA SER A 136 11.87 -2.87 13.59
C SER A 136 10.57 -2.26 13.10
N VAL A 137 9.54 -2.16 13.94
CA VAL A 137 8.24 -1.59 13.57
C VAL A 137 8.12 -0.14 14.03
N ARG A 138 7.54 0.73 13.20
CA ARG A 138 7.27 2.17 13.48
C ARG A 138 5.90 2.64 13.04
#